data_AF-A0A8T6LH09-F1
#
_entry.id   AF-A0A8T6LH09-F1
#
_cell.length_a   1.000
_cell.length_b   1.000
_cell.length_c   1.000
_cell.angle_alpha   90.00
_cell.angle_beta   90.00
_cell.angle_gamma   90.00
#
_symmetry.space_group_name_H-M   'P 1'
#
loop_
_entity.id
_entity.type
_entity.pdbx_description
1 polymer ?
#
loop_
_entity_poly.entity_id
_entity_poly.type
_entity_poly.pdbx_seq_one_letter_code
_entity_poly.pdbx_strand_id
1 'polypeptide(L)'
;PNPDLWRRSLDSFRAELARGRDLGLDFLVTHPGNATDGDIASGIARNAAALTEALDGCPDGPRVLLELTAGAGTTVGGRFEHLAAIRGGVSAPLDQRMGVCFDTCHAFSAGYDLVGGYEDVWRAFDDALGPGSLELFHLNDSKHPFASRRDQHEMIGEGTLGEAPFRRIMRDARFQDIPKLLETPKGDDVVSNDRRNLALLRSWRT
;
A
#
# COMPACT_ATOMS: atom_id res chain seq x y z
N PRO A 1 -1.02 -20.77 3.20
CA PRO A 1 -1.54 -22.15 3.37
C PRO A 1 -0.71 -22.99 4.35
N ASN A 2 0.63 -22.90 4.30
CA ASN A 2 1.49 -23.60 5.25
C ASN A 2 1.27 -23.04 6.68
N PRO A 3 0.84 -23.86 7.66
CA PRO A 3 0.49 -23.39 9.00
C PRO A 3 1.70 -22.90 9.80
N ASP A 4 2.87 -23.53 9.64
CA ASP A 4 4.10 -23.14 10.35
C ASP A 4 4.60 -21.79 9.85
N LEU A 5 4.60 -21.59 8.52
CA LEU A 5 4.97 -20.30 7.94
C LEU A 5 3.97 -19.22 8.35
N TRP A 6 2.67 -19.52 8.33
CA TRP A 6 1.63 -18.59 8.76
C TRP A 6 1.82 -18.16 10.22
N ARG A 7 2.07 -19.12 11.13
CA ARG A 7 2.32 -18.81 12.55
C ARG A 7 3.54 -17.94 12.74
N ARG A 8 4.65 -18.26 12.06
CA ARG A 8 5.88 -17.45 12.11
C ARG A 8 5.68 -16.04 11.57
N SER A 9 4.93 -15.87 10.49
CA SER A 9 4.58 -14.55 9.95
C SER A 9 3.73 -13.75 10.94
N LEU A 10 2.75 -14.38 11.58
CA LEU A 10 1.93 -13.74 12.60
C LEU A 10 2.75 -13.31 13.82
N ASP A 11 3.63 -14.17 14.33
CA ASP A 11 4.49 -13.84 15.47
C ASP A 11 5.44 -12.69 15.13
N SER A 12 6.01 -12.68 13.92
CA SER A 12 6.82 -11.57 13.42
C SER A 12 6.03 -10.27 13.33
N PHE A 13 4.81 -10.32 12.79
CA PHE A 13 3.95 -9.14 12.63
C PHE A 13 3.51 -8.56 13.98
N ARG A 14 3.17 -9.42 14.95
CA ARG A 14 2.91 -9.01 16.34
C ARG A 14 4.10 -8.31 16.98
N ALA A 15 5.31 -8.81 16.73
CA ALA A 15 6.52 -8.19 17.22
C ALA A 15 6.74 -6.80 16.57
N GLU A 16 6.41 -6.61 15.29
CA GLU A 16 6.44 -5.29 14.65
C GLU A 16 5.40 -4.33 15.23
N LEU A 17 4.17 -4.79 15.51
CA LEU A 17 3.17 -3.97 16.18
C LEU A 17 3.63 -3.52 17.57
N ALA A 18 4.24 -4.42 18.34
CA ALA A 18 4.78 -4.09 19.65
C ALA A 18 5.93 -3.08 19.54
N ARG A 19 6.84 -3.25 18.59
CA ARG A 19 7.90 -2.26 18.29
C ARG A 19 7.31 -0.91 17.90
N GLY A 20 6.30 -0.90 17.03
CA GLY A 20 5.62 0.31 16.59
C GLY A 20 4.96 1.05 17.76
N ARG A 21 4.31 0.32 18.67
CA ARG A 21 3.77 0.88 19.92
C ARG A 21 4.87 1.52 20.76
N ASP A 22 5.96 0.78 21.01
CA ASP A 22 7.03 1.21 21.89
C ASP A 22 7.79 2.43 21.34
N LEU A 23 7.80 2.59 20.01
CA LEU A 23 8.33 3.76 19.30
C LEU A 23 7.31 4.90 19.12
N GLY A 24 6.04 4.69 19.46
CA GLY A 24 4.96 5.66 19.27
C GLY A 24 4.65 5.95 17.79
N LEU A 25 4.75 4.95 16.92
CA LEU A 25 4.43 5.11 15.50
C LEU A 25 2.92 5.17 15.27
N ASP A 26 2.49 5.98 14.30
CA ASP A 26 1.09 6.07 13.90
C ASP A 26 0.63 4.86 13.07
N PHE A 27 1.53 4.36 12.20
CA PHE A 27 1.22 3.38 11.16
C PHE A 27 2.24 2.25 11.08
N LEU A 28 1.76 1.05 10.74
CA LEU A 28 2.54 -0.08 10.25
C LEU A 28 1.97 -0.51 8.89
N VAL A 29 2.75 -0.33 7.82
CA VAL A 29 2.37 -0.74 6.47
C VAL A 29 2.69 -2.21 6.26
N THR A 30 1.80 -2.94 5.60
CA THR A 30 2.06 -4.34 5.26
C THR A 30 1.41 -4.75 3.94
N HIS A 31 2.10 -5.59 3.18
CA HIS A 31 1.52 -6.29 2.05
C HIS A 31 0.67 -7.46 2.55
N PRO A 32 -0.51 -7.74 1.95
CA PRO A 32 -1.32 -8.92 2.28
C PRO A 32 -0.63 -10.28 2.03
N GLY A 33 0.51 -10.29 1.35
CA GLY A 33 1.27 -11.51 1.04
C GLY A 33 0.67 -12.32 -0.12
N ASN A 34 0.95 -13.63 -0.12
CA ASN A 34 0.69 -14.50 -1.27
C ASN A 34 -0.23 -15.68 -0.90
N ALA A 35 -1.22 -15.95 -1.74
CA ALA A 35 -2.03 -17.17 -1.70
C ALA A 35 -1.36 -18.28 -2.52
N THR A 36 -0.26 -18.84 -1.98
CA THR A 36 0.61 -19.78 -2.73
C THR A 36 -0.05 -21.11 -3.12
N ASP A 37 -1.25 -21.40 -2.60
CA ASP A 37 -2.14 -22.49 -2.98
C ASP A 37 -3.02 -22.17 -4.21
N GLY A 38 -2.97 -20.93 -4.72
CA GLY A 38 -3.79 -20.44 -5.81
C GLY A 38 -5.20 -19.99 -5.39
N ASP A 39 -5.57 -20.16 -4.11
CA ASP A 39 -6.87 -19.75 -3.58
C ASP A 39 -6.77 -18.38 -2.90
N ILE A 40 -7.02 -17.33 -3.69
CA ILE A 40 -7.03 -15.93 -3.22
C ILE A 40 -8.05 -15.72 -2.09
N ALA A 41 -9.22 -16.36 -2.15
CA ALA A 41 -10.25 -16.20 -1.13
C ALA A 41 -9.78 -16.77 0.22
N SER A 42 -9.14 -17.94 0.20
CA SER A 42 -8.49 -18.49 1.40
C SER A 42 -7.33 -17.60 1.87
N GLY A 43 -6.55 -17.01 0.95
CA GLY A 43 -5.53 -16.01 1.26
C GLY A 43 -6.08 -14.79 2.01
N ILE A 44 -7.20 -14.25 1.54
CA ILE A 44 -7.92 -13.12 2.16
C ILE A 44 -8.40 -13.50 3.57
N ALA A 45 -9.06 -14.65 3.72
CA ALA A 45 -9.56 -15.11 5.02
C ALA A 45 -8.44 -15.31 6.05
N ARG A 46 -7.30 -15.87 5.62
CA ARG A 46 -6.11 -16.05 6.48
C ARG A 46 -5.49 -14.73 6.90
N ASN A 47 -5.51 -13.71 6.04
CA ASN A 47 -5.07 -12.36 6.39
C ASN A 47 -5.98 -11.73 7.44
N ALA A 48 -7.29 -11.76 7.21
CA ALA A 48 -8.27 -11.20 8.14
C ALA A 48 -8.16 -11.83 9.55
N ALA A 49 -8.00 -13.16 9.62
CA ALA A 49 -7.80 -13.86 10.88
C ALA A 49 -6.49 -13.46 11.58
N ALA A 50 -5.37 -13.39 10.84
CA ALA A 50 -4.08 -12.99 11.40
C ALA A 50 -4.10 -11.53 11.90
N LEU A 51 -4.71 -10.61 11.13
CA LEU A 51 -4.83 -9.21 11.49
C LEU A 51 -5.70 -9.02 12.73
N THR A 52 -6.82 -9.74 12.84
CA THR A 52 -7.66 -9.74 14.04
C THR A 52 -6.86 -10.19 15.26
N GLU A 53 -6.19 -11.35 15.18
CA GLU A 53 -5.39 -11.88 16.28
C GLU A 53 -4.22 -10.95 16.67
N ALA A 54 -3.59 -10.30 15.69
CA ALA A 54 -2.48 -9.39 15.92
C ALA A 54 -2.93 -8.07 16.55
N LEU A 55 -4.01 -7.46 16.05
CA LEU A 55 -4.55 -6.20 16.55
C LEU A 55 -5.17 -6.37 17.95
N ASP A 56 -5.89 -7.46 18.21
CA ASP A 56 -6.40 -7.79 19.56
C ASP A 56 -5.25 -7.95 20.57
N GLY A 57 -4.12 -8.51 20.13
CA GLY A 57 -2.92 -8.65 20.96
C GLY A 57 -2.15 -7.35 21.19
N CYS A 58 -2.49 -6.27 20.49
CA CYS A 58 -1.82 -4.97 20.60
C CYS A 58 -2.83 -3.81 20.45
N PRO A 59 -3.72 -3.61 21.44
CA PRO A 59 -4.79 -2.61 21.38
C PRO A 59 -4.27 -1.18 21.26
N ASP A 60 -3.12 -0.88 21.87
CA ASP A 60 -2.47 0.43 21.86
C ASP A 60 -1.41 0.59 20.75
N GLY A 61 -1.35 -0.36 19.80
CA GLY A 61 -0.39 -0.34 18.71
C GLY A 61 -0.72 0.64 17.59
N PRO A 62 0.20 0.82 16.62
CA PRO A 62 -0.04 1.64 15.42
C PRO A 62 -1.22 1.10 14.62
N ARG A 63 -1.87 1.96 13.84
CA ARG A 63 -2.85 1.49 12.84
C ARG A 63 -2.14 0.68 11.76
N VAL A 64 -2.81 -0.32 11.19
CA VAL A 64 -2.26 -1.16 10.13
C VAL A 64 -2.76 -0.68 8.78
N LEU A 65 -1.82 -0.38 7.89
CA LEU A 65 -2.13 0.03 6.52
C LEU A 65 -1.91 -1.14 5.57
N LEU A 66 -2.97 -1.62 4.93
CA LEU A 66 -2.83 -2.60 3.86
C LEU A 66 -2.36 -1.90 2.60
N GLU A 67 -1.24 -2.34 2.06
CA GLU A 67 -0.71 -1.77 0.82
C GLU A 67 -1.31 -2.49 -0.40
N LEU A 68 -1.73 -1.71 -1.40
CA LEU A 68 -2.05 -2.24 -2.72
C LEU A 68 -0.79 -2.84 -3.35
N THR A 69 -0.89 -4.02 -3.97
CA THR A 69 0.25 -4.70 -4.59
C THR A 69 0.15 -4.69 -6.12
N ALA A 70 1.26 -4.97 -6.82
CA ALA A 70 1.26 -5.08 -8.29
C ALA A 70 0.45 -6.27 -8.85
N GLY A 71 -0.05 -7.18 -8.00
CA GLY A 71 -0.88 -8.32 -8.43
C GLY A 71 -0.12 -9.41 -9.21
N ALA A 72 1.16 -9.60 -8.92
CA ALA A 72 1.99 -10.62 -9.56
C ALA A 72 1.65 -12.04 -9.06
N GLY A 73 1.62 -13.03 -9.97
CA GLY A 73 1.52 -14.44 -9.59
C GLY A 73 0.36 -14.75 -8.62
N THR A 74 0.69 -15.08 -7.37
CA THR A 74 -0.26 -15.43 -6.30
C THR A 74 -0.45 -14.33 -5.25
N THR A 75 0.02 -13.11 -5.52
CA THR A 75 -0.06 -11.99 -4.58
C THR A 75 -1.50 -11.54 -4.36
N VAL A 76 -1.85 -11.34 -3.10
CA VAL A 76 -3.14 -10.80 -2.66
C VAL A 76 -3.01 -9.27 -2.57
N GLY A 77 -4.11 -8.54 -2.77
CA GLY A 77 -4.10 -7.08 -2.71
C GLY A 77 -3.78 -6.37 -4.02
N GLY A 78 -3.73 -7.09 -5.16
CA GLY A 78 -3.65 -6.45 -6.48
C GLY A 78 -4.96 -5.79 -6.95
N ARG A 79 -5.97 -5.75 -6.10
CA ARG A 79 -7.30 -5.20 -6.35
C ARG A 79 -7.84 -4.57 -5.08
N PHE A 80 -8.54 -3.44 -5.19
CA PHE A 80 -9.21 -2.81 -4.05
C PHE A 80 -10.18 -3.76 -3.34
N GLU A 81 -10.89 -4.61 -4.09
CA GLU A 81 -11.83 -5.56 -3.47
C GLU A 81 -11.12 -6.61 -2.61
N HIS A 82 -9.86 -6.95 -2.89
CA HIS A 82 -9.09 -7.83 -2.01
C HIS A 82 -8.83 -7.16 -0.66
N LEU A 83 -8.43 -5.89 -0.68
CA LEU A 83 -8.17 -5.12 0.54
C LEU A 83 -9.46 -4.91 1.34
N ALA A 84 -10.56 -4.58 0.66
CA ALA A 84 -11.88 -4.44 1.25
C ALA A 84 -12.36 -5.75 1.88
N ALA A 85 -12.17 -6.89 1.21
CA ALA A 85 -12.55 -8.20 1.74
C ALA A 85 -11.70 -8.62 2.95
N ILE A 86 -10.42 -8.27 2.99
CA ILE A 86 -9.57 -8.49 4.18
C ILE A 86 -10.12 -7.67 5.35
N ARG A 87 -10.34 -6.37 5.15
CA ARG A 87 -10.89 -5.46 6.18
C ARG A 87 -12.26 -5.90 6.68
N GLY A 88 -13.16 -6.28 5.77
CA GLY A 88 -14.49 -6.79 6.12
C GLY A 88 -14.48 -8.14 6.86
N GLY A 89 -13.37 -8.89 6.81
CA GLY A 89 -13.17 -10.10 7.61
C GLY A 89 -12.55 -9.84 8.99
N VAL A 90 -12.03 -8.63 9.24
CA VAL A 90 -11.53 -8.22 10.56
C VAL A 90 -12.72 -7.79 11.43
N SER A 91 -12.64 -8.03 12.74
CA SER A 91 -13.75 -7.68 13.64
C SER A 91 -14.07 -6.18 13.58
N ALA A 92 -15.36 -5.81 13.59
CA ALA A 92 -15.79 -4.43 13.36
C ALA A 92 -15.14 -3.37 14.29
N PRO A 93 -14.87 -3.65 15.59
CA PRO A 93 -14.14 -2.69 16.43
C PRO A 93 -12.70 -2.44 15.98
N LEU A 94 -12.07 -3.43 15.34
CA LEU A 94 -10.68 -3.36 14.89
C LEU A 94 -10.53 -2.77 13.49
N ASP A 95 -11.58 -2.71 12.66
CA ASP A 95 -11.47 -2.10 11.32
C ASP A 95 -11.08 -0.61 11.40
N GLN A 96 -11.46 0.09 12.48
CA GLN A 96 -11.04 1.48 12.73
C GLN A 96 -9.52 1.62 12.95
N ARG A 97 -8.85 0.52 13.35
CA ARG A 97 -7.39 0.44 13.46
C ARG A 97 -6.72 0.15 12.12
N MET A 98 -7.48 0.11 11.02
CA MET A 98 -6.96 -0.19 9.69
C MET A 98 -7.09 1.01 8.75
N GLY A 99 -6.31 0.96 7.68
CA GLY A 99 -6.34 1.89 6.56
C GLY A 99 -5.63 1.30 5.36
N VAL A 100 -5.36 2.12 4.35
CA VAL A 100 -4.73 1.70 3.10
C VAL A 100 -3.53 2.58 2.78
N CYS A 101 -2.44 1.92 2.38
CA CYS A 101 -1.32 2.56 1.70
C CYS A 101 -1.51 2.39 0.18
N PHE A 102 -1.52 3.50 -0.55
CA PHE A 102 -1.61 3.50 -2.00
C PHE A 102 -0.22 3.68 -2.61
N ASP A 103 0.31 2.62 -3.20
CA ASP A 103 1.54 2.68 -3.99
C ASP A 103 1.21 2.94 -5.47
N THR A 104 1.78 4.01 -6.03
CA THR A 104 1.52 4.42 -7.42
C THR A 104 2.09 3.45 -8.47
N CYS A 105 3.24 2.84 -8.21
CA CYS A 105 3.83 1.83 -9.10
C CYS A 105 2.97 0.57 -9.09
N HIS A 106 2.58 0.11 -7.90
CA HIS A 106 1.71 -1.06 -7.74
C HIS A 106 0.36 -0.86 -8.40
N ALA A 107 -0.29 0.29 -8.18
CA ALA A 107 -1.56 0.60 -8.81
C ALA A 107 -1.45 0.55 -10.34
N PHE A 108 -0.44 1.23 -10.90
CA PHE A 108 -0.20 1.24 -12.34
C PHE A 108 0.10 -0.15 -12.90
N SER A 109 0.92 -0.94 -12.19
CA SER A 109 1.26 -2.32 -12.56
C SER A 109 0.08 -3.28 -12.41
N ALA A 110 -0.85 -3.03 -11.49
CA ALA A 110 -2.08 -3.80 -11.30
C ALA A 110 -3.17 -3.45 -12.34
N GLY A 111 -3.00 -2.35 -13.09
CA GLY A 111 -3.93 -1.93 -14.14
C GLY A 111 -4.86 -0.78 -13.77
N TYR A 112 -4.51 0.01 -12.75
CA TYR A 112 -5.19 1.25 -12.42
C TYR A 112 -4.57 2.42 -13.19
N ASP A 113 -5.29 2.94 -14.19
CA ASP A 113 -4.78 3.99 -15.08
C ASP A 113 -4.78 5.36 -14.39
N LEU A 114 -3.65 5.70 -13.77
CA LEU A 114 -3.44 7.00 -13.14
C LEU A 114 -3.15 8.14 -14.13
N VAL A 115 -2.88 7.82 -15.41
CA VAL A 115 -2.53 8.80 -16.45
C VAL A 115 -3.79 9.33 -17.12
N GLY A 116 -4.62 8.44 -17.67
CA GLY A 116 -5.87 8.78 -18.35
C GLY A 116 -7.11 8.67 -17.46
N GLY A 117 -7.12 7.73 -16.53
CA GLY A 117 -8.29 7.33 -15.72
C GLY A 117 -8.27 7.79 -14.27
N TYR A 118 -7.51 8.84 -13.91
CA TYR A 118 -7.24 9.21 -12.52
C TYR A 118 -8.49 9.30 -11.61
N GLU A 119 -9.56 9.99 -12.04
CA GLU A 119 -10.79 10.08 -11.22
C GLU A 119 -11.56 8.76 -11.15
N ASP A 120 -11.46 7.93 -12.19
CA ASP A 120 -12.10 6.61 -12.19
C ASP A 120 -11.41 5.67 -11.21
N VAL A 121 -10.08 5.75 -11.10
CA VAL A 121 -9.30 5.01 -10.11
C VAL A 121 -9.72 5.40 -8.69
N TRP A 122 -9.81 6.70 -8.39
CA TRP A 122 -10.20 7.16 -7.05
C TRP A 122 -11.66 6.89 -6.72
N ARG A 123 -12.57 6.98 -7.71
CA ARG A 123 -13.96 6.54 -7.52
C ARG A 123 -14.01 5.05 -7.19
N ALA A 124 -13.30 4.21 -7.95
CA ALA A 124 -13.24 2.77 -7.68
C ALA A 124 -12.61 2.46 -6.31
N PHE A 125 -11.62 3.25 -5.89
CA PHE A 125 -11.02 3.15 -4.56
C PHE A 125 -12.05 3.42 -3.47
N ASP A 126 -12.76 4.56 -3.54
CA ASP A 126 -13.76 4.95 -2.56
C ASP A 126 -14.98 4.00 -2.56
N ASP A 127 -15.43 3.55 -3.73
CA ASP A 127 -16.54 2.59 -3.86
C ASP A 127 -16.21 1.25 -3.19
N ALA A 128 -14.96 0.78 -3.30
CA ALA A 128 -14.55 -0.50 -2.74
C ALA A 128 -14.16 -0.43 -1.26
N LEU A 129 -13.45 0.63 -0.85
CA LEU A 129 -12.81 0.72 0.47
C LEU A 129 -13.52 1.69 1.41
N GLY A 130 -14.36 2.57 0.88
CA GLY A 130 -15.00 3.65 1.60
C GLY A 130 -14.12 4.91 1.65
N PRO A 131 -14.74 6.10 1.62
CA PRO A 131 -14.02 7.37 1.67
C PRO A 131 -13.23 7.51 2.98
N GLY A 132 -12.05 8.12 2.89
CA GLY A 132 -11.16 8.30 4.05
C GLY A 132 -10.33 7.08 4.43
N SER A 133 -10.40 5.99 3.66
CA SER A 133 -9.57 4.80 3.91
C SER A 133 -8.09 4.97 3.56
N LEU A 134 -7.76 5.98 2.74
CA LEU A 134 -6.40 6.28 2.36
C LEU A 134 -5.66 7.03 3.48
N GLU A 135 -4.55 6.46 3.94
CA GLU A 135 -3.77 7.02 5.05
C GLU A 135 -2.33 7.34 4.66
N LEU A 136 -1.84 6.76 3.55
CA LEU A 136 -0.46 6.91 3.13
C LEU A 136 -0.33 6.70 1.61
N PHE A 137 0.56 7.47 1.00
CA PHE A 137 1.08 7.17 -0.34
C PHE A 137 2.49 6.63 -0.26
N HIS A 138 2.76 5.59 -1.06
CA HIS A 138 4.09 5.36 -1.61
C HIS A 138 4.12 5.93 -3.03
N LEU A 139 5.00 6.90 -3.27
CA LEU A 139 5.16 7.56 -4.56
C LEU A 139 6.36 6.96 -5.27
N ASN A 140 6.07 6.03 -6.17
CA ASN A 140 7.03 5.28 -6.95
C ASN A 140 6.62 5.32 -8.42
N ASP A 141 7.54 5.72 -9.31
CA ASP A 141 7.35 5.52 -10.75
C ASP A 141 7.58 4.04 -11.10
N SER A 142 7.24 3.61 -12.30
CA SER A 142 7.39 2.21 -12.72
C SER A 142 8.41 2.06 -13.82
N LYS A 143 9.32 1.09 -13.68
CA LYS A 143 10.21 0.68 -14.79
C LYS A 143 9.47 -0.06 -15.90
N HIS A 144 8.25 -0.54 -15.65
CA HIS A 144 7.53 -1.44 -16.56
C HIS A 144 6.24 -0.82 -17.08
N PRO A 145 5.75 -1.21 -18.27
CA PRO A 145 4.51 -0.67 -18.81
C PRO A 145 3.28 -0.87 -17.91
N PHE A 146 2.22 -0.12 -18.22
CA PHE A 146 0.90 -0.25 -17.60
C PHE A 146 0.42 -1.71 -17.55
N ALA A 147 -0.21 -2.09 -16.44
CA ALA A 147 -0.77 -3.43 -16.22
C ALA A 147 0.25 -4.58 -16.36
N SER A 148 1.56 -4.30 -16.19
CA SER A 148 2.63 -5.31 -16.34
C SER A 148 2.67 -6.35 -15.22
N ARG A 149 2.00 -6.10 -14.09
CA ARG A 149 2.09 -6.89 -12.86
C ARG A 149 3.52 -7.06 -12.34
N ARG A 150 4.37 -6.07 -12.61
CA ARG A 150 5.76 -6.04 -12.14
C ARG A 150 5.95 -4.93 -11.14
N ASP A 151 6.50 -5.31 -10.01
CA ASP A 151 6.90 -4.42 -8.94
C ASP A 151 8.40 -4.10 -9.11
N GLN A 152 8.69 -3.06 -9.90
CA GLN A 152 10.04 -2.49 -9.95
C GLN A 152 9.92 -0.98 -10.08
N HIS A 153 10.25 -0.30 -8.99
CA HIS A 153 10.15 1.15 -8.85
C HIS A 153 11.17 1.87 -9.72
N GLU A 154 10.83 3.08 -10.15
CA GLU A 154 11.71 4.01 -10.83
C GLU A 154 11.68 5.39 -10.14
N MET A 155 12.72 6.19 -10.40
CA MET A 155 12.77 7.61 -10.05
C MET A 155 11.56 8.37 -10.61
N ILE A 156 11.10 9.39 -9.89
CA ILE A 156 9.89 10.14 -10.22
C ILE A 156 10.05 10.82 -11.59
N GLY A 157 9.19 10.47 -12.55
CA GLY A 157 9.17 11.03 -13.89
C GLY A 157 10.13 10.34 -14.88
N GLU A 158 10.92 9.37 -14.44
CA GLU A 158 11.87 8.64 -15.29
C GLU A 158 11.34 7.27 -15.74
N GLY A 159 10.20 6.85 -15.20
CA GLY A 159 9.56 5.59 -15.57
C GLY A 159 8.47 5.75 -16.64
N THR A 160 7.72 4.67 -16.83
CA THR A 160 6.63 4.57 -17.79
C THR A 160 5.33 5.17 -17.29
N LEU A 161 5.17 5.37 -15.97
CA LEU A 161 4.04 6.08 -15.37
C LEU A 161 4.19 7.59 -15.59
N GLY A 162 5.42 8.09 -15.48
CA GLY A 162 5.80 9.47 -15.81
C GLY A 162 5.28 10.51 -14.82
N GLU A 163 5.57 11.81 -15.07
CA GLU A 163 5.33 12.88 -14.08
C GLU A 163 3.86 13.23 -13.83
N ALA A 164 2.99 13.06 -14.84
CA ALA A 164 1.66 13.66 -14.83
C ALA A 164 0.78 13.19 -13.64
N PRO A 165 0.73 11.88 -13.30
CA PRO A 165 0.01 11.39 -12.14
C PRO A 165 0.53 11.97 -10.82
N PHE A 166 1.85 12.04 -10.64
CA PHE A 166 2.45 12.59 -9.42
C PHE A 166 2.12 14.07 -9.25
N ARG A 167 2.23 14.85 -10.33
CA ARG A 167 1.84 16.27 -10.32
C ARG A 167 0.38 16.45 -9.93
N ARG A 168 -0.50 15.54 -10.36
CA ARG A 168 -1.91 15.54 -9.97
C ARG A 168 -2.09 15.21 -8.49
N ILE A 169 -1.47 14.14 -7.99
CA ILE A 169 -1.49 13.77 -6.56
C ILE A 169 -0.97 14.92 -5.67
N MET A 170 0.10 15.59 -6.08
CA MET A 170 0.71 16.68 -5.31
C MET A 170 -0.16 17.95 -5.24
N ARG A 171 -1.14 18.10 -6.14
CA ARG A 171 -2.06 19.25 -6.23
C ARG A 171 -3.48 18.93 -5.78
N ASP A 172 -3.79 17.66 -5.59
CA ASP A 172 -5.14 17.24 -5.24
C ASP A 172 -5.46 17.61 -3.79
N ALA A 173 -6.51 18.42 -3.62
CA ALA A 173 -6.96 18.87 -2.31
C ALA A 173 -7.34 17.71 -1.37
N ARG A 174 -7.81 16.58 -1.92
CA ARG A 174 -8.15 15.37 -1.14
C ARG A 174 -6.95 14.80 -0.39
N PHE A 175 -5.75 15.02 -0.91
CA PHE A 175 -4.54 14.34 -0.47
C PHE A 175 -3.58 15.26 0.27
N GLN A 176 -3.89 16.53 0.50
CA GLN A 176 -2.94 17.50 1.05
C GLN A 176 -2.27 17.03 2.33
N ASP A 177 -3.07 16.52 3.27
CA ASP A 177 -2.60 16.09 4.60
C ASP A 177 -2.17 14.60 4.65
N ILE A 178 -2.34 13.86 3.55
CA ILE A 178 -1.93 12.44 3.50
C ILE A 178 -0.40 12.36 3.36
N PRO A 179 0.32 11.65 4.24
CA PRO A 179 1.76 11.45 4.10
C PRO A 179 2.13 10.76 2.78
N LYS A 180 3.32 11.08 2.27
CA LYS A 180 3.84 10.60 0.98
C LYS A 180 5.29 10.18 1.17
N LEU A 181 5.58 8.90 0.98
CA LEU A 181 6.91 8.30 1.12
C LEU A 181 7.47 7.89 -0.24
N LEU A 182 8.81 7.87 -0.34
CA LEU A 182 9.54 7.47 -1.53
C LEU A 182 10.25 6.15 -1.27
N GLU A 183 10.03 5.16 -2.13
CA GLU A 183 10.74 3.88 -2.15
C GLU A 183 11.44 3.68 -3.49
N THR A 184 11.81 4.79 -4.12
CA THR A 184 12.49 4.83 -5.41
C THR A 184 13.90 4.23 -5.29
N PRO A 185 14.49 3.73 -6.40
CA PRO A 185 15.82 3.16 -6.38
C PRO A 185 16.87 4.13 -5.81
N LYS A 186 17.66 3.67 -4.84
CA LYS A 186 18.63 4.54 -4.16
C LYS A 186 19.94 4.71 -4.93
N GLY A 187 20.32 3.72 -5.75
CA GLY A 187 21.58 3.72 -6.49
C GLY A 187 22.81 3.86 -5.55
N ASP A 188 23.90 4.41 -6.08
CA ASP A 188 25.15 4.60 -5.34
C ASP A 188 25.14 5.87 -4.45
N ASP A 189 24.29 6.86 -4.76
CA ASP A 189 24.14 8.11 -3.99
C ASP A 189 22.71 8.25 -3.45
N VAL A 190 22.45 7.53 -2.36
CA VAL A 190 21.16 7.43 -1.68
C VAL A 190 20.57 8.80 -1.35
N VAL A 191 21.36 9.69 -0.75
CA VAL A 191 20.87 10.97 -0.21
C VAL A 191 20.53 11.93 -1.33
N SER A 192 21.34 11.99 -2.38
CA SER A 192 21.09 12.89 -3.50
C SER A 192 19.86 12.47 -4.31
N ASN A 193 19.66 11.17 -4.52
CA ASN A 193 18.51 10.66 -5.26
C ASN A 193 17.18 10.96 -4.55
N ASP A 194 17.11 10.74 -3.24
CA ASP A 194 15.92 11.10 -2.46
C ASP A 194 15.67 12.61 -2.46
N ARG A 195 16.72 13.42 -2.30
CA ARG A 195 16.60 14.89 -2.37
C ARG A 195 16.10 15.37 -3.72
N ARG A 196 16.54 14.75 -4.82
CA ARG A 196 16.10 15.08 -6.18
C ARG A 196 14.61 14.78 -6.37
N ASN A 197 14.17 13.57 -6.02
CA ASN A 197 12.75 13.19 -6.10
C ASN A 197 11.87 14.09 -5.23
N LEU A 198 12.29 14.34 -3.98
CA LEU A 198 11.57 15.24 -3.07
C LEU A 198 11.50 16.67 -3.60
N ALA A 199 12.57 17.20 -4.17
CA ALA A 199 12.59 18.54 -4.74
C ALA A 199 11.62 18.65 -5.93
N LEU A 200 11.62 17.65 -6.82
CA LEU A 200 10.69 17.59 -7.95
C LEU A 200 9.23 17.56 -7.46
N LEU A 201 8.88 16.64 -6.57
CA LEU A 201 7.53 16.53 -6.02
C LEU A 201 7.08 17.81 -5.30
N ARG A 202 7.97 18.43 -4.53
CA ARG A 202 7.67 19.68 -3.80
C ARG A 202 7.48 20.86 -4.74
N SER A 203 8.11 20.87 -5.91
CA SER A 203 7.92 21.92 -6.92
C SER A 203 6.49 22.00 -7.46
N TRP A 204 5.70 20.94 -7.30
CA TRP A 204 4.30 20.89 -7.76
C TRP A 204 3.27 21.29 -6.71
N ARG A 205 3.66 21.53 -5.44
CA ARG A 205 2.75 21.91 -4.34
C ARG A 205 2.13 23.31 -4.47
N THR A 206 2.45 24.03 -5.54
CA THR A 206 1.96 25.37 -5.86
C THR A 206 0.54 25.36 -6.39
#